data_AF-A0AAV1KBK3-F1
#
_entry.id   AF-A0AAV1KBK3-F1
#
_cell.length_a   1.000
_cell.length_b   1.000
_cell.length_c   1.000
_cell.angle_alpha   90.00
_cell.angle_beta   90.00
_cell.angle_gamma   90.00
#
_symmetry.space_group_name_H-M   'P 1'
#
loop_
_entity.id
_entity.type
_entity.pdbx_description
1 polymer ?
#
loop_
_entity_poly.entity_id
_entity_poly.type
_entity_poly.pdbx_seq_one_letter_code
_entity_poly.pdbx_strand_id
1 'polypeptide(L)'
;MRTTPTAASEAMMELTPLHPHIQLEATLAAIRLKTLNLWSKNSVPHTGIIDRIHSKFPVLQAKYDKIPKQFVFDKKYKIQLNETGQPEGLSPKELRVFTDGSKTNEGVGSGTFSEDLNILICTPLGTYKTVFQAECISSNSSGHSNRCLNLPKVNDFPIRILTDSRTVLQALS
;
A
#
# COMPACT_ATOMS: atom_id res chain seq x y z
N MET A 1 30.28 21.87 -17.99
CA MET A 1 30.89 22.95 -18.79
C MET A 1 30.95 22.48 -20.22
N ARG A 2 30.43 23.28 -21.16
CA ARG A 2 30.65 23.04 -22.60
C ARG A 2 31.84 23.91 -23.00
N THR A 3 32.98 23.28 -23.22
CA THR A 3 34.13 23.97 -23.82
C THR A 3 34.40 23.35 -25.18
N THR A 4 34.88 24.16 -26.12
CA THR A 4 35.25 23.71 -27.47
C THR A 4 36.17 22.48 -27.47
N PRO A 5 37.21 22.38 -26.63
CA PRO A 5 38.05 21.17 -26.58
C PRO A 5 37.28 19.94 -26.07
N THR A 6 36.39 20.08 -25.09
CA THR A 6 35.56 18.97 -24.60
C THR A 6 34.62 18.46 -25.71
N ALA A 7 33.94 19.36 -26.42
CA ALA A 7 33.02 18.98 -27.49
C ALA A 7 33.74 18.33 -28.68
N ALA A 8 34.93 18.82 -29.04
CA ALA A 8 35.75 18.22 -30.09
C ALA A 8 36.20 16.80 -29.71
N SER A 9 36.64 16.59 -28.47
CA SER A 9 37.04 15.26 -27.99
C SER A 9 35.87 14.29 -27.92
N GLU A 10 34.70 14.73 -27.45
CA GLU A 10 33.46 13.94 -27.45
C GLU A 10 33.07 13.53 -28.89
N ALA A 11 33.15 14.45 -29.86
CA ALA A 11 32.85 14.15 -31.26
C ALA A 11 33.87 13.21 -31.92
N MET A 12 35.17 13.41 -31.67
CA MET A 12 36.23 12.55 -32.22
C MET A 12 36.18 11.12 -31.70
N MET A 13 35.71 10.92 -30.47
CA MET A 13 35.60 9.60 -29.83
C MET A 13 34.18 9.01 -29.90
N GLU A 14 33.26 9.66 -30.63
CA GLU A 14 31.85 9.28 -30.73
C GLU A 14 31.16 9.11 -29.35
N LEU A 15 31.59 9.91 -28.37
CA LEU A 15 31.04 9.87 -27.02
C LEU A 15 29.78 10.73 -26.90
N THR A 16 28.83 10.28 -26.08
CA THR A 16 27.68 11.10 -25.71
C THR A 16 28.16 12.31 -24.91
N PRO A 17 27.73 13.53 -25.25
CA PRO A 17 28.16 14.70 -24.50
C PRO A 17 27.83 14.58 -23.00
N LEU A 18 28.79 14.97 -22.16
CA LEU A 18 28.72 14.75 -20.71
C LEU A 18 27.50 15.41 -20.07
N HIS A 19 27.14 16.62 -20.52
CA HIS A 19 26.03 17.37 -19.94
C HIS A 19 24.66 16.66 -20.11
N PRO A 20 24.25 16.23 -21.32
CA PRO A 20 23.10 15.35 -21.51
C PRO A 20 23.14 14.07 -20.65
N HIS A 21 24.30 13.43 -20.54
CA HIS A 21 24.43 12.21 -19.75
C HIS A 21 24.16 12.46 -18.26
N ILE A 22 24.72 13.53 -17.68
CA ILE A 22 24.45 13.93 -16.29
C ILE A 22 22.96 14.23 -16.07
N GLN A 23 22.32 14.90 -17.03
CA GLN A 23 20.88 15.19 -16.95
C GLN A 23 20.03 13.91 -16.99
N LEU A 24 20.42 12.93 -17.80
CA LEU A 24 19.76 11.63 -17.87
C LEU A 24 19.87 10.88 -16.54
N GLU A 25 21.09 10.77 -15.98
CA GLU A 25 21.30 10.10 -14.71
C GLU A 25 20.55 10.77 -13.55
N ALA A 26 20.57 12.10 -13.49
CA ALA A 26 19.80 12.85 -12.50
C ALA A 26 18.28 12.61 -12.64
N THR A 27 17.79 12.53 -13.88
CA THR A 27 16.38 12.22 -14.20
C THR A 27 16.00 10.82 -13.74
N LEU A 28 16.80 9.82 -14.08
CA LEU A 28 16.57 8.42 -13.69
C LEU A 28 16.59 8.26 -12.17
N ALA A 29 17.56 8.88 -11.48
CA ALA A 29 17.63 8.89 -10.03
C ALA A 29 16.39 9.53 -9.40
N ALA A 30 15.94 10.68 -9.92
CA ALA A 30 14.74 11.36 -9.43
C ALA A 30 13.47 10.52 -9.58
N ILE A 31 13.28 9.88 -10.74
CA ILE A 31 12.16 8.94 -10.96
C ILE A 31 12.24 7.80 -9.96
N ARG A 32 13.41 7.17 -9.79
CA ARG A 32 13.61 6.07 -8.83
C ARG A 32 13.26 6.48 -7.40
N LEU A 33 13.75 7.61 -6.94
CA LEU A 33 13.43 8.14 -5.60
C LEU A 33 11.93 8.42 -5.45
N LYS A 34 11.28 8.96 -6.48
CA LYS A 34 9.83 9.17 -6.48
C LYS A 34 9.06 7.85 -6.37
N THR A 35 9.44 6.83 -7.15
CA THR A 35 8.77 5.52 -7.08
C THR A 35 8.91 4.83 -5.72
N LEU A 36 9.95 5.19 -4.95
CA LEU A 36 10.16 4.70 -3.59
C LEU A 36 9.54 5.60 -2.52
N ASN A 37 8.81 6.66 -2.90
CA ASN A 37 8.30 7.69 -1.99
C ASN A 37 9.38 8.38 -1.14
N LEU A 38 10.62 8.43 -1.64
CA LEU A 38 11.77 9.08 -0.98
C LEU A 38 12.05 10.49 -1.53
N TRP A 39 11.33 10.90 -2.58
CA TRP A 39 11.53 12.20 -3.20
C TRP A 39 10.84 13.32 -2.40
N SER A 40 11.63 14.27 -1.88
CA SER A 40 11.13 15.50 -1.28
C SER A 40 11.29 16.67 -2.23
N LYS A 41 10.21 17.42 -2.46
CA LYS A 41 10.26 18.67 -3.22
C LYS A 41 10.75 19.79 -2.31
N ASN A 42 12.05 20.04 -2.31
CA ASN A 42 12.64 21.20 -1.66
C ASN A 42 12.46 22.45 -2.55
N SER A 43 12.53 23.65 -1.96
CA SER A 43 12.35 24.96 -2.65
C SER A 43 13.47 25.34 -3.64
N VAL A 44 14.30 24.38 -4.06
CA VAL A 44 15.39 24.60 -5.03
C VAL A 44 14.93 24.25 -6.45
N PRO A 45 15.36 25.01 -7.48
CA PRO A 45 14.93 24.80 -8.88
C PRO A 45 15.21 23.39 -9.42
N HIS A 46 16.22 22.71 -8.87
CA HIS A 46 16.67 21.38 -9.30
C HIS A 46 15.65 20.26 -8.99
N THR A 47 14.74 20.45 -8.04
CA THR A 47 13.70 19.45 -7.73
C THR A 47 12.53 19.47 -8.73
N GLY A 48 12.43 20.52 -9.56
CA GLY A 48 11.44 20.65 -10.63
C GLY A 48 11.67 19.74 -11.83
N ILE A 49 12.73 18.90 -11.82
CA ILE A 49 13.04 17.98 -12.91
C ILE A 49 11.88 16.99 -13.15
N ILE A 50 11.25 16.52 -12.06
CA ILE A 50 10.12 15.60 -12.12
C ILE A 50 8.91 16.24 -12.80
N ASP A 51 8.59 17.49 -12.46
CA ASP A 51 7.46 18.21 -13.06
C ASP A 51 7.66 18.36 -14.58
N ARG A 52 8.89 18.66 -15.01
CA ARG A 52 9.25 18.77 -16.44
C ARG A 52 9.12 17.44 -17.18
N ILE A 53 9.57 16.35 -16.56
CA ILE A 53 9.46 14.99 -17.13
C ILE A 53 8.00 14.60 -17.26
N HIS A 54 7.22 14.88 -16.22
CA HIS A 54 5.79 14.61 -16.16
C HIS A 54 5.01 15.34 -17.25
N SER A 55 5.35 16.60 -17.54
CA SER A 55 4.75 17.34 -18.65
C SER A 55 5.09 16.73 -20.02
N LYS A 56 6.28 16.15 -20.19
CA LYS A 56 6.68 15.50 -21.45
C LYS A 56 6.16 14.08 -21.60
N PHE A 57 6.13 13.32 -20.51
CA PHE A 57 5.80 11.90 -20.49
C PHE A 57 4.80 11.62 -19.36
N PRO A 58 3.50 11.86 -19.60
CA PRO A 58 2.45 11.64 -18.60
C PRO A 58 2.38 10.19 -18.09
N VAL A 59 2.81 9.21 -18.90
CA VAL A 59 2.84 7.78 -18.53
C VAL A 59 3.67 7.52 -17.27
N LEU A 60 4.72 8.32 -17.02
CA LEU A 60 5.56 8.21 -15.82
C LEU A 60 4.84 8.66 -14.53
N GLN A 61 3.63 9.22 -14.65
CA GLN A 61 2.74 9.49 -13.51
C GLN A 61 1.92 8.28 -13.07
N ALA A 62 1.85 7.24 -13.90
CA ALA A 62 1.06 6.06 -13.59
C ALA A 62 1.52 5.43 -12.27
N LYS A 63 0.57 4.82 -11.54
CA LYS A 63 0.92 4.05 -10.34
C LYS A 63 1.81 2.89 -10.75
N TYR A 64 2.88 2.70 -9.99
CA TYR A 64 3.78 1.58 -10.16
C TYR A 64 3.29 0.41 -9.32
N ASP A 65 3.35 -0.81 -9.86
CA ASP A 65 2.99 -2.04 -9.13
C ASP A 65 3.99 -2.38 -8.00
N LYS A 66 5.12 -1.66 -7.95
CA LYS A 66 6.14 -1.85 -6.93
C LYS A 66 5.65 -1.31 -5.59
N ILE A 67 5.33 -2.22 -4.68
CA ILE A 67 5.01 -1.89 -3.28
C ILE A 67 6.32 -1.91 -2.49
N PRO A 68 6.78 -0.76 -1.94
CA PRO A 68 7.98 -0.75 -1.10
C PRO A 68 7.72 -1.56 0.18
N LYS A 69 8.73 -2.32 0.64
CA LYS A 69 8.64 -3.05 1.90
C LYS A 69 8.58 -2.04 3.04
N GLN A 70 7.49 -2.05 3.80
CA GLN A 70 7.35 -1.28 5.03
C GLN A 70 7.54 -2.22 6.21
N PHE A 71 8.51 -1.92 7.08
CA PHE A 71 8.69 -2.65 8.32
C PHE A 71 7.86 -1.99 9.41
N VAL A 72 6.82 -2.68 9.87
CA VAL A 72 5.98 -2.25 10.99
C VAL A 72 6.43 -3.04 12.23
N PHE A 73 7.30 -2.43 13.03
CA PHE A 73 7.83 -3.06 14.24
C PHE A 73 6.88 -2.92 15.44
N ASP A 74 6.03 -1.89 15.44
CA ASP A 74 5.07 -1.60 16.51
C ASP A 74 3.70 -2.22 16.20
N LYS A 75 3.51 -3.48 16.59
CA LYS A 75 2.20 -4.16 16.46
C LYS A 75 1.29 -3.71 17.60
N LYS A 76 0.36 -2.79 17.31
CA LYS A 76 -0.63 -2.26 18.27
C LYS A 76 -1.82 -3.19 18.52
N TYR A 77 -1.72 -4.46 18.16
CA TYR A 77 -2.80 -5.44 18.27
C TYR A 77 -2.27 -6.78 18.77
N LYS A 78 -3.14 -7.56 19.42
CA LYS A 78 -2.84 -8.92 19.90
C LYS A 78 -3.64 -9.93 19.09
N ILE A 79 -2.98 -10.99 18.64
CA ILE A 79 -3.62 -12.12 17.95
C ILE A 79 -3.92 -13.20 18.99
N GLN A 80 -5.16 -13.70 18.98
CA GLN A 80 -5.58 -14.83 19.80
C GLN A 80 -6.08 -15.96 18.87
N LEU A 81 -5.42 -17.11 18.92
CA LEU A 81 -5.87 -18.34 18.25
C LEU A 81 -6.67 -19.14 19.27
N ASN A 82 -7.99 -19.05 19.22
CA ASN A 82 -8.85 -19.80 20.14
C ASN A 82 -9.13 -21.19 19.55
N GLU A 83 -8.33 -22.19 19.92
CA GLU A 83 -8.54 -23.59 19.51
C GLU A 83 -9.67 -24.28 20.32
N THR A 84 -10.05 -23.71 21.47
CA THR A 84 -10.91 -24.38 22.49
C THR A 84 -12.26 -23.69 22.76
N GLY A 85 -12.74 -22.86 21.83
CA GLY A 85 -14.16 -22.47 21.76
C GLY A 85 -14.69 -21.52 22.85
N GLN A 86 -13.88 -21.09 23.82
CA GLN A 86 -14.30 -20.07 24.79
C GLN A 86 -13.34 -18.88 24.76
N PRO A 87 -13.84 -17.66 24.52
CA PRO A 87 -13.03 -16.46 24.62
C PRO A 87 -12.66 -16.25 26.09
N GLU A 88 -11.38 -16.39 26.43
CA GLU A 88 -10.87 -15.95 27.73
C GLU A 88 -11.09 -14.44 27.87
N GLY A 89 -11.92 -14.06 28.84
CA GLY A 89 -12.14 -12.68 29.26
C GLY A 89 -13.23 -11.95 28.46
N LEU A 90 -14.50 -12.21 28.77
CA LEU A 90 -15.56 -11.24 28.48
C LEU A 90 -15.40 -10.03 29.41
N SER A 91 -14.67 -9.02 28.93
CA SER A 91 -14.59 -7.69 29.55
C SER A 91 -15.34 -6.66 28.66
N PRO A 92 -15.58 -5.43 29.12
CA PRO A 92 -16.80 -4.65 28.84
C PRO A 92 -17.01 -4.32 27.35
N LYS A 93 -18.29 -4.35 26.93
CA LYS A 93 -18.84 -3.85 25.64
C LYS A 93 -17.81 -3.72 24.49
N GLU A 94 -17.24 -4.85 24.09
CA GLU A 94 -16.32 -4.94 22.95
C GLU A 94 -17.08 -4.83 21.63
N LEU A 95 -16.53 -4.08 20.69
CA LEU A 95 -17.06 -3.98 19.34
C LEU A 95 -16.64 -5.19 18.52
N ARG A 96 -17.60 -5.98 18.02
CA ARG A 96 -17.32 -7.17 17.22
C ARG A 96 -17.45 -6.88 15.74
N VAL A 97 -16.39 -7.21 15.00
CA VAL A 97 -16.33 -7.12 13.54
C VAL A 97 -16.04 -8.51 13.00
N PHE A 98 -16.97 -9.04 12.22
CA PHE A 98 -16.85 -10.32 11.54
C PHE A 98 -16.38 -10.10 10.11
N THR A 99 -15.39 -10.87 9.69
CA THR A 99 -14.77 -10.75 8.37
C THR A 99 -14.77 -12.09 7.67
N ASP A 100 -15.12 -12.09 6.40
CA ASP A 100 -15.14 -13.30 5.57
C ASP A 100 -14.67 -12.95 4.14
N GLY A 101 -14.15 -13.96 3.43
CA GLY A 101 -13.73 -13.88 2.05
C GLY A 101 -14.22 -15.09 1.28
N SER A 102 -14.89 -14.88 0.15
CA SER A 102 -15.46 -15.96 -0.65
C SER A 102 -14.96 -15.94 -2.09
N LYS A 103 -14.93 -17.12 -2.71
CA LYS A 103 -14.65 -17.29 -4.14
C LYS A 103 -15.68 -18.22 -4.76
N THR A 104 -16.29 -17.76 -5.84
CA THR A 104 -17.21 -18.52 -6.68
C THR A 104 -16.65 -18.61 -8.10
N ASN A 105 -17.36 -19.30 -8.99
CA ASN A 105 -17.03 -19.34 -10.42
C ASN A 105 -17.17 -17.95 -11.09
N GLU A 106 -17.99 -17.07 -10.52
CA GLU A 106 -18.26 -15.73 -11.08
C GLU A 106 -17.28 -14.67 -10.57
N GLY A 107 -16.62 -14.92 -9.43
CA GLY A 107 -15.60 -14.02 -8.92
C GLY A 107 -15.31 -14.19 -7.44
N VAL A 108 -14.58 -13.22 -6.91
CA VAL A 108 -14.09 -13.20 -5.52
C VAL A 108 -14.71 -12.00 -4.81
N GLY A 109 -15.18 -12.22 -3.58
CA GLY A 109 -15.80 -11.21 -2.74
C GLY A 109 -15.18 -11.16 -1.35
N SER A 110 -15.21 -9.97 -0.74
CA SER A 110 -14.78 -9.74 0.64
C SER A 110 -15.90 -9.09 1.41
N GLY A 111 -16.23 -9.64 2.58
CA GLY A 111 -17.34 -9.24 3.43
C GLY A 111 -16.88 -8.77 4.80
N THR A 112 -17.56 -7.77 5.36
CA THR A 112 -17.36 -7.32 6.74
C THR A 112 -18.69 -6.94 7.35
N PHE A 113 -18.99 -7.53 8.50
CA PHE A 113 -20.24 -7.36 9.21
C PHE A 113 -19.98 -6.96 10.67
N SER A 114 -20.77 -6.04 11.20
CA SER A 114 -20.76 -5.70 12.62
C SER A 114 -22.15 -5.26 13.04
N GLU A 115 -22.73 -5.97 14.01
CA GLU A 115 -24.01 -5.63 14.61
C GLU A 115 -23.90 -4.35 15.45
N ASP A 116 -22.82 -4.24 16.23
CA ASP A 116 -22.57 -3.09 17.12
C ASP A 116 -22.45 -1.76 16.36
N LEU A 117 -21.93 -1.81 15.12
CA LEU A 117 -21.86 -0.64 14.23
C LEU A 117 -23.01 -0.55 13.24
N ASN A 118 -23.87 -1.58 13.15
CA ASN A 118 -24.87 -1.75 12.11
C ASN A 118 -24.29 -1.60 10.68
N ILE A 119 -23.22 -2.37 10.40
CA ILE A 119 -22.50 -2.33 9.12
C ILE A 119 -22.53 -3.69 8.45
N LEU A 120 -22.80 -3.66 7.15
CA LEU A 120 -22.59 -4.75 6.22
C LEU A 120 -21.90 -4.19 4.98
N ILE A 121 -20.62 -4.52 4.79
CA ILE A 121 -19.84 -4.13 3.61
C ILE A 121 -19.46 -5.37 2.83
N CYS A 122 -19.88 -5.43 1.57
CA CYS A 122 -19.51 -6.48 0.64
C CYS A 122 -18.88 -5.83 -0.59
N THR A 123 -17.66 -6.24 -0.93
CA THR A 123 -16.94 -5.68 -2.08
C THR A 123 -16.53 -6.78 -3.05
N PRO A 124 -16.91 -6.66 -4.33
CA PRO A 124 -16.41 -7.54 -5.38
C PRO A 124 -14.96 -7.20 -5.69
N LEU A 125 -14.11 -8.22 -5.74
CA LEU A 125 -12.67 -8.10 -5.98
C LEU A 125 -12.24 -8.56 -7.38
N GLY A 126 -13.20 -8.96 -8.22
CA GLY A 126 -12.95 -9.51 -9.55
C GLY A 126 -12.68 -11.02 -9.54
N THR A 127 -12.28 -11.57 -10.68
CA THR A 127 -12.19 -13.03 -10.90
C THR A 127 -10.81 -13.62 -10.58
N TYR A 128 -9.75 -12.82 -10.72
CA TYR A 128 -8.37 -13.31 -10.65
C TYR A 128 -7.78 -13.39 -9.24
N LYS A 129 -8.52 -12.97 -8.22
CA LYS A 129 -8.02 -13.02 -6.83
C LYS A 129 -8.16 -14.42 -6.21
N THR A 130 -7.47 -14.61 -5.10
CA THR A 130 -7.60 -15.82 -4.27
C THR A 130 -8.52 -15.58 -3.08
N VAL A 131 -9.03 -16.66 -2.48
CA VAL A 131 -9.81 -16.60 -1.22
C VAL A 131 -8.98 -15.92 -0.13
N PHE A 132 -7.72 -16.34 0.03
CA PHE A 132 -6.79 -15.72 0.98
C PHE A 132 -6.65 -14.21 0.80
N GLN A 133 -6.53 -13.72 -0.44
CA GLN A 133 -6.48 -12.28 -0.71
C GLN A 133 -7.77 -11.57 -0.30
N ALA A 134 -8.92 -12.21 -0.45
CA ALA A 134 -10.20 -11.65 -0.06
C ALA A 134 -10.36 -11.53 1.46
N GLU A 135 -9.93 -12.57 2.20
CA GLU A 135 -9.93 -12.60 3.66
C GLU A 135 -8.90 -11.60 4.25
N CYS A 136 -7.73 -11.46 3.62
CA CYS A 136 -6.77 -10.42 3.99
C CYS A 136 -7.36 -9.02 3.79
N ILE A 137 -8.15 -8.79 2.74
CA ILE A 137 -8.75 -7.48 2.47
C ILE A 137 -9.87 -7.15 3.46
N SER A 138 -10.67 -8.12 3.91
CA SER A 138 -11.68 -7.87 4.95
C SER A 138 -11.03 -7.54 6.29
N SER A 139 -9.93 -8.22 6.63
CA SER A 139 -9.25 -8.11 7.93
C SER A 139 -8.28 -6.93 8.07
N ASN A 140 -7.64 -6.47 6.99
CA ASN A 140 -6.55 -5.49 7.08
C ASN A 140 -6.98 -4.05 7.41
N SER A 141 -6.03 -3.30 8.00
CA SER A 141 -6.14 -1.87 8.33
C SER A 141 -6.32 -0.93 7.13
N SER A 142 -6.25 -1.39 5.89
CA SER A 142 -6.58 -0.59 4.69
C SER A 142 -7.90 -1.04 4.05
N GLY A 143 -8.54 -2.06 4.61
CA GLY A 143 -9.77 -2.67 4.13
C GLY A 143 -11.02 -2.16 4.86
N HIS A 144 -12.08 -2.96 4.81
CA HIS A 144 -13.38 -2.62 5.36
C HIS A 144 -13.36 -2.48 6.89
N SER A 145 -12.60 -3.33 7.58
CA SER A 145 -12.45 -3.24 9.02
C SER A 145 -11.95 -1.87 9.46
N ASN A 146 -10.97 -1.25 8.77
CA ASN A 146 -10.56 0.12 9.13
C ASN A 146 -11.59 1.20 8.79
N ARG A 147 -12.39 1.01 7.73
CA ARG A 147 -13.52 1.91 7.46
C ARG A 147 -14.52 1.88 8.62
N CYS A 148 -14.72 0.71 9.23
CA CYS A 148 -15.51 0.56 10.46
C CYS A 148 -14.82 1.21 11.68
N LEU A 149 -13.49 1.05 11.82
CA LEU A 149 -12.70 1.61 12.93
C LEU A 149 -12.65 3.16 12.93
N ASN A 150 -12.68 3.81 11.76
CA ASN A 150 -12.63 5.27 11.65
C ASN A 150 -13.99 5.97 11.89
N LEU A 151 -15.02 5.23 12.31
CA LEU A 151 -16.30 5.84 12.65
C LEU A 151 -16.21 6.59 13.98
N PRO A 152 -16.86 7.76 14.11
CA PRO A 152 -16.72 8.65 15.26
C PRO A 152 -17.17 8.05 16.61
N LYS A 153 -17.75 6.84 16.62
CA LYS A 153 -18.24 6.14 17.81
C LYS A 153 -17.29 5.05 18.35
N VAL A 154 -16.12 4.85 17.73
CA VAL A 154 -15.30 3.64 17.95
C VAL A 154 -14.04 3.89 18.81
N ASN A 155 -13.66 5.14 19.04
CA ASN A 155 -12.41 5.47 19.74
C ASN A 155 -12.35 5.02 21.21
N ASP A 156 -13.50 4.83 21.86
CA ASP A 156 -13.56 4.51 23.29
C ASP A 156 -13.76 3.01 23.58
N PHE A 157 -13.91 2.17 22.54
CA PHE A 157 -14.23 0.75 22.71
C PHE A 157 -13.13 -0.18 22.18
N PRO A 158 -12.77 -1.23 22.93
CA PRO A 158 -11.91 -2.28 22.39
C PRO A 158 -12.59 -2.96 21.19
N ILE A 159 -11.89 -3.05 20.05
CA ILE A 159 -12.41 -3.73 18.85
C ILE A 159 -11.82 -5.13 18.72
N ARG A 160 -12.70 -6.11 18.49
CA ARG A 160 -12.35 -7.49 18.21
C ARG A 160 -12.74 -7.85 16.78
N ILE A 161 -11.73 -8.13 15.96
CA ILE A 161 -11.92 -8.66 14.60
C ILE A 161 -11.92 -10.18 14.68
N LEU A 162 -12.95 -10.80 14.12
CA LEU A 162 -13.21 -12.24 14.14
C LEU A 162 -13.15 -12.78 12.72
N THR A 163 -12.24 -13.72 12.50
CA THR A 163 -12.07 -14.47 11.25
C THR A 163 -11.87 -15.95 11.58
N ASP A 164 -12.41 -16.80 10.72
CA ASP A 164 -12.20 -18.25 10.71
C ASP A 164 -10.93 -18.65 9.92
N SER A 165 -10.31 -17.72 9.18
CA SER A 165 -9.10 -17.98 8.43
C SER A 165 -7.85 -17.99 9.30
N ARG A 166 -7.42 -19.20 9.67
CA ARG A 166 -6.11 -19.44 10.33
C ARG A 166 -4.95 -18.87 9.53
N THR A 167 -5.05 -18.91 8.19
CA THR A 167 -3.98 -18.42 7.31
C THR A 167 -3.79 -16.90 7.43
N VAL A 168 -4.87 -16.13 7.58
CA VAL A 168 -4.80 -14.68 7.80
C VAL A 168 -4.21 -14.37 9.17
N LEU A 169 -4.62 -15.08 10.22
CA LEU A 169 -4.07 -14.91 11.56
C LEU A 169 -2.57 -15.22 11.61
N GLN A 170 -2.11 -16.24 10.90
CA GLN A 170 -0.68 -16.55 10.76
C GLN A 170 0.07 -15.50 9.96
N ALA A 171 -0.52 -14.94 8.91
CA ALA A 171 0.10 -13.87 8.13
C ALA A 171 0.26 -12.56 8.94
N LEU A 172 -0.58 -12.34 9.95
CA LEU A 172 -0.51 -11.18 10.85
C LEU A 172 0.46 -11.38 12.04
N SER A 173 0.84 -12.64 12.33
CA SER A 173 1.74 -13.01 13.45
C SER A 173 3.17 -12.55 13.25
#